data_AF-H4F2D9-F1
#
_entry.id   AF-H4F2D9-F1
#
_cell.length_a   1.000
_cell.length_b   1.000
_cell.length_c   1.000
_cell.angle_alpha   90.00
_cell.angle_beta   90.00
_cell.angle_gamma   90.00
#
_symmetry.space_group_name_H-M   'P 1'
#
loop_
_entity.id
_entity.type
_entity.pdbx_description
1 polymer ?
#
loop_
_entity_poly.entity_id
_entity_poly.type
_entity_poly.pdbx_seq_one_letter_code
_entity_poly.pdbx_strand_id
1 'polypeptide(L)'
;MTDTNTNHLSWDEWDELQNPPPAVTDFDRVVERAISRRGFLGVLAMGSAAVAMGSVGNLMNSTSAQAQEAASRFPFKPIAIATDTTIHVPEGYSWRPLAKWGQPLFSNVADIDPVNGVSLEASDKVFGENTDGMESFLIGTHQVIAVNHEYVNNETNLPNNE
;
A
#
# COMPACT_ATOMS: atom_id res chain seq x y z
N MET A 1 -32.22 14.08 2.20
CA MET A 1 -30.82 13.62 2.21
C MET A 1 -30.91 12.11 2.23
N THR A 2 -30.43 11.45 1.19
CA THR A 2 -30.38 9.99 1.15
C THR A 2 -29.37 9.56 2.21
N ASP A 3 -29.76 8.72 3.17
CA ASP A 3 -28.82 8.12 4.11
C ASP A 3 -27.84 7.25 3.31
N THR A 4 -26.62 7.75 3.10
CA THR A 4 -25.54 6.93 2.56
C THR A 4 -25.12 5.98 3.66
N ASN A 5 -25.33 4.68 3.46
CA ASN A 5 -24.81 3.65 4.36
C ASN A 5 -23.28 3.69 4.30
N THR A 6 -22.65 4.18 5.37
CA THR A 6 -21.19 4.36 5.45
C THR A 6 -20.46 3.10 5.91
N ASN A 7 -21.19 2.06 6.32
CA ASN A 7 -20.60 0.83 6.86
C ASN A 7 -19.91 -0.03 5.80
N HIS A 8 -20.26 0.16 4.53
CA HIS A 8 -19.73 -0.60 3.39
C HIS A 8 -18.79 0.22 2.49
N LEU A 9 -18.44 1.44 2.89
CA LEU A 9 -17.48 2.23 2.13
C LEU A 9 -16.09 1.64 2.33
N SER A 10 -15.35 1.50 1.24
CA SER A 10 -13.90 1.39 1.35
C SER A 10 -13.34 2.61 2.08
N TRP A 11 -12.13 2.47 2.63
CA TRP A 11 -11.50 3.60 3.32
C TRP A 11 -11.39 4.82 2.38
N ASP A 12 -10.98 4.60 1.13
CA ASP A 12 -10.84 5.67 0.13
C ASP A 12 -12.19 6.39 -0.08
N GLU A 13 -13.28 5.65 -0.21
CA GLU A 13 -14.61 6.25 -0.37
C GLU A 13 -15.07 6.99 0.90
N TRP A 14 -14.71 6.48 2.09
CA TRP A 14 -15.02 7.14 3.35
C TRP A 14 -14.22 8.44 3.50
N ASP A 15 -12.92 8.44 3.17
CA ASP A 15 -12.09 9.64 3.21
C ASP A 15 -12.51 10.66 2.15
N GLU A 16 -12.83 10.24 0.92
CA GLU A 16 -13.37 11.15 -0.10
C GLU A 16 -14.70 11.79 0.34
N LEU A 17 -15.52 11.07 1.12
CA LEU A 17 -16.75 11.61 1.69
C LEU A 17 -16.48 12.66 2.77
N GLN A 18 -15.46 12.48 3.62
CA GLN A 18 -15.13 13.39 4.73
C GLN A 18 -14.22 14.55 4.31
N ASN A 19 -13.28 14.29 3.41
CA ASN A 19 -12.23 15.17 2.94
C ASN A 19 -12.12 15.08 1.40
N PRO A 20 -13.13 15.60 0.68
CA PRO A 20 -13.20 15.45 -0.76
C PRO A 20 -11.97 16.09 -1.42
N PRO A 21 -11.27 15.36 -2.32
CA PRO A 21 -10.12 15.91 -3.00
C PRO A 21 -10.53 17.08 -3.88
N PRO A 22 -9.59 18.00 -4.18
CA PRO A 22 -9.84 19.00 -5.21
C PRO A 22 -10.11 18.30 -6.55
N ALA A 23 -11.01 18.88 -7.36
CA ALA A 23 -11.41 18.32 -8.65
C ALA A 23 -10.25 18.11 -9.66
N VAL A 24 -9.07 18.69 -9.40
CA VAL A 24 -7.85 18.51 -10.17
C VAL A 24 -6.70 18.30 -9.19
N THR A 25 -6.00 17.17 -9.31
CA THR A 25 -4.83 16.85 -8.48
C THR A 25 -3.55 17.40 -9.11
N ASP A 26 -2.49 17.57 -8.31
CA ASP A 26 -1.18 17.94 -8.87
C ASP A 26 -0.61 16.86 -9.80
N PHE A 27 -0.97 15.59 -9.58
CA PHE A 27 -0.64 14.51 -10.50
C PHE A 27 -1.30 14.71 -11.87
N ASP A 28 -2.59 15.08 -11.91
CA ASP A 28 -3.30 15.40 -13.15
C ASP A 28 -2.59 16.51 -13.92
N ARG A 29 -2.13 17.55 -13.21
CA ARG A 29 -1.37 18.67 -13.81
C ARG A 29 -0.03 18.23 -14.37
N VAL A 30 0.65 17.29 -13.72
CA VAL A 30 1.91 16.70 -14.23
C VAL A 30 1.64 15.85 -15.46
N VAL A 31 0.61 15.01 -15.44
CA VAL A 31 0.21 14.16 -16.58
C VAL A 31 -0.22 15.02 -17.77
N GLU A 32 -1.08 16.02 -17.56
CA GLU A 32 -1.53 16.97 -18.58
C GLU A 32 -0.34 17.74 -19.19
N ARG A 33 0.62 18.18 -18.36
CA ARG A 33 1.85 18.81 -18.85
C ARG A 33 2.74 17.85 -19.65
N ALA A 34 2.79 16.58 -19.28
CA ALA A 34 3.58 15.58 -20.00
C ALA A 34 2.93 15.18 -21.34
N ILE A 35 1.60 15.06 -21.36
CA ILE A 35 0.80 14.77 -22.55
C ILE A 35 0.82 15.97 -23.50
N SER A 36 0.59 17.20 -23.03
CA SER A 36 0.64 18.41 -23.88
C SER A 36 2.01 18.59 -24.55
N ARG A 37 3.12 18.32 -23.86
CA ARG A 37 4.47 18.34 -24.46
C ARG A 37 4.66 17.23 -25.49
N ARG A 38 4.14 16.01 -25.27
CA ARG A 38 4.22 14.90 -26.24
C ARG A 38 3.27 15.07 -27.42
N GLY A 39 2.08 15.63 -27.20
CA GLY A 39 1.13 16.01 -28.25
C GLY A 39 1.70 17.13 -29.13
N PHE A 40 2.37 18.12 -28.53
CA PHE A 40 3.08 19.16 -29.28
C PHE A 40 4.26 18.60 -30.09
N LEU A 41 5.08 17.71 -29.51
CA LEU A 41 6.15 17.02 -30.24
C LEU A 41 5.62 16.05 -31.30
N GLY A 42 4.46 15.42 -31.07
CA GLY A 42 3.78 14.55 -32.02
C GLY A 42 3.24 15.32 -33.24
N VAL A 43 2.72 16.54 -33.03
CA VAL A 43 2.30 17.42 -34.14
C VAL A 43 3.51 17.95 -34.92
N LEU A 44 4.61 18.30 -34.24
CA LEU A 44 5.88 18.68 -34.90
C LEU A 44 6.52 17.50 -35.64
N ALA A 45 6.42 16.28 -35.10
CA ALA A 45 6.86 15.06 -35.76
C ALA A 45 5.97 14.74 -36.96
N MET A 46 4.64 14.86 -36.88
CA MET A 46 3.78 14.66 -38.07
C MET A 46 4.00 15.69 -39.18
N GLY A 47 4.44 16.91 -38.84
CA GLY A 47 4.87 17.91 -39.82
C GLY A 47 6.23 17.61 -40.50
N SER A 48 7.01 16.66 -39.97
CA SER A 48 8.37 16.32 -40.45
C SER A 48 8.60 14.81 -40.72
N ALA A 49 7.67 13.93 -40.36
CA ALA A 49 7.82 12.47 -40.36
C ALA A 49 7.12 11.76 -41.53
N ALA A 50 6.93 12.44 -42.66
CA ALA A 50 6.75 11.73 -43.94
C ALA A 50 8.05 11.01 -44.39
N VAL A 51 9.17 11.15 -43.67
CA VAL A 51 10.50 10.66 -44.10
C VAL A 51 11.07 9.53 -43.22
N ALA A 52 10.46 9.15 -42.10
CA ALA A 52 11.05 8.16 -41.18
C ALA A 52 10.13 6.98 -40.83
N MET A 53 9.52 6.33 -41.82
CA MET A 53 8.80 5.05 -41.63
C MET A 53 9.73 3.83 -41.46
N GLY A 54 11.03 4.02 -41.21
CA GLY A 54 12.01 2.95 -41.04
C GLY A 54 12.33 2.55 -39.60
N SER A 55 11.96 3.35 -38.59
CA SER A 55 12.42 3.17 -37.21
C SER A 55 11.36 2.68 -36.20
N VAL A 56 10.10 2.53 -36.61
CA VAL A 56 9.00 2.08 -35.72
C VAL A 56 9.04 0.57 -35.44
N GLY A 57 9.68 -0.22 -36.32
CA GLY A 57 9.80 -1.67 -36.14
C GLY A 57 10.68 -2.11 -34.97
N ASN A 58 11.56 -1.23 -34.45
CA ASN A 58 12.48 -1.57 -33.35
C ASN A 58 11.93 -1.22 -31.95
N LEU A 59 10.78 -0.54 -31.84
CA LEU A 59 10.19 -0.20 -30.55
C LEU A 59 9.27 -1.29 -29.99
N MET A 60 8.91 -2.29 -30.80
CA MET A 60 8.06 -3.43 -30.40
C MET A 60 8.85 -4.62 -29.83
N ASN A 61 10.18 -4.55 -29.77
CA ASN A 61 10.96 -5.51 -29.00
C ASN A 61 10.91 -5.14 -27.52
N SER A 62 9.83 -5.54 -26.85
CA SER A 62 9.78 -5.71 -25.40
C SER A 62 10.66 -6.89 -25.00
N THR A 63 11.97 -6.79 -25.24
CA THR A 63 12.94 -7.61 -24.52
C THR A 63 12.80 -7.22 -23.06
N SER A 64 12.28 -8.13 -22.24
CA SER A 64 12.44 -8.06 -20.79
C SER A 64 13.90 -7.68 -20.54
N ALA A 65 14.11 -6.56 -19.86
CA ALA A 65 15.43 -6.21 -19.38
C ALA A 65 15.80 -7.31 -18.40
N GLN A 66 16.47 -8.35 -18.90
CA GLN A 66 17.25 -9.25 -18.08
C GLN A 66 18.22 -8.32 -17.36
N ALA A 67 17.95 -8.06 -16.10
CA ALA A 67 18.89 -7.40 -15.22
C ALA A 67 20.10 -8.33 -15.19
N GLN A 68 21.05 -8.08 -16.11
CA GLN A 68 22.39 -8.64 -16.08
C GLN A 68 22.84 -8.55 -14.63
N GLU A 69 23.35 -9.64 -14.07
CA GLU A 69 23.91 -9.73 -12.71
C GLU A 69 25.05 -8.71 -12.52
N ALA A 70 24.72 -7.42 -12.50
CA ALA A 70 25.52 -6.41 -11.86
C ALA A 70 25.55 -6.86 -10.41
N ALA A 71 26.74 -7.23 -9.92
CA ALA A 71 27.01 -7.73 -8.57
C ALA A 71 25.99 -7.14 -7.59
N SER A 72 24.96 -7.95 -7.25
CA SER A 72 23.80 -7.47 -6.53
C SER A 72 24.30 -6.81 -5.24
N ARG A 73 23.91 -5.55 -5.00
CA ARG A 73 24.22 -4.87 -3.72
C ARG A 73 23.61 -5.60 -2.52
N PHE A 74 22.69 -6.53 -2.78
CA PHE A 74 21.98 -7.30 -1.78
C PHE A 74 22.65 -8.67 -1.59
N PRO A 75 22.94 -9.06 -0.34
CA PRO A 75 23.61 -10.32 -0.02
C PRO A 75 22.66 -11.54 -0.06
N PHE A 76 21.65 -11.51 -0.93
CA PHE A 76 20.67 -12.60 -1.07
C PHE A 76 20.26 -12.78 -2.53
N LYS A 77 19.88 -14.00 -2.89
CA LYS A 77 19.32 -14.32 -4.21
C LYS A 77 17.88 -13.79 -4.29
N PRO A 78 17.51 -13.00 -5.30
CA PRO A 78 16.12 -12.57 -5.51
C PRO A 78 15.17 -13.77 -5.65
N ILE A 79 13.96 -13.63 -5.13
CA ILE A 79 12.89 -14.63 -5.21
C ILE A 79 11.83 -14.22 -6.25
N ALA A 80 11.06 -15.19 -6.75
CA ALA A 80 9.97 -14.92 -7.68
C ALA A 80 8.77 -14.26 -6.99
N ILE A 81 7.85 -13.69 -7.77
CA ILE A 81 6.54 -13.25 -7.27
C ILE A 81 5.73 -14.44 -6.75
N ALA A 82 4.90 -14.19 -5.74
CA ALA A 82 3.96 -15.16 -5.19
C ALA A 82 2.58 -14.51 -5.02
N THR A 83 1.53 -15.34 -5.04
CA THR A 83 0.13 -14.91 -4.91
C THR A 83 -0.65 -15.81 -3.93
N ASP A 84 0.07 -16.52 -3.06
CA ASP A 84 -0.53 -17.31 -1.99
C ASP A 84 -0.63 -16.47 -0.69
N THR A 85 -1.03 -17.10 0.41
CA THR A 85 -1.35 -16.44 1.68
C THR A 85 -0.20 -16.50 2.70
N THR A 86 1.05 -16.50 2.25
CA THR A 86 2.23 -16.52 3.13
C THR A 86 3.30 -15.51 2.72
N ILE A 87 4.22 -15.24 3.64
CA ILE A 87 5.38 -14.38 3.39
C ILE A 87 6.53 -15.25 2.89
N HIS A 88 6.98 -14.97 1.67
CA HIS A 88 8.16 -15.60 1.06
C HIS A 88 9.38 -14.73 1.31
N VAL A 89 10.46 -15.33 1.82
CA VAL A 89 11.73 -14.65 2.08
C VAL A 89 12.88 -15.41 1.41
N PRO A 90 14.03 -14.74 1.13
CA PRO A 90 15.19 -15.42 0.55
C PRO A 90 15.74 -16.55 1.43
N GLU A 91 16.52 -17.45 0.83
CA GLU A 91 17.21 -18.52 1.56
C GLU A 91 18.06 -17.97 2.71
N GLY A 92 17.98 -18.61 3.89
CA GLY A 92 18.67 -18.18 5.10
C GLY A 92 17.94 -17.11 5.91
N TYR A 93 16.82 -16.58 5.42
CA TYR A 93 15.97 -15.63 6.14
C TYR A 93 14.74 -16.33 6.75
N SER A 94 14.16 -15.69 7.78
CA SER A 94 12.91 -16.14 8.40
C SER A 94 12.08 -14.94 8.79
N TRP A 95 10.76 -15.09 8.82
CA TRP A 95 9.83 -14.07 9.29
C TRP A 95 8.99 -14.63 10.45
N ARG A 96 8.55 -13.74 11.34
CA ARG A 96 7.63 -14.05 12.45
C ARG A 96 6.76 -12.83 12.72
N PRO A 97 5.48 -13.00 13.10
CA PRO A 97 4.67 -11.90 13.62
C PRO A 97 5.30 -11.33 14.89
N LEU A 98 5.47 -10.01 14.96
CA LEU A 98 5.95 -9.31 16.16
C LEU A 98 4.79 -8.94 17.09
N ALA A 99 3.75 -8.35 16.51
CA ALA A 99 2.49 -8.02 17.16
C ALA A 99 1.34 -8.27 16.17
N LYS A 100 0.14 -8.48 16.69
CA LYS A 100 -1.08 -8.69 15.90
C LYS A 100 -2.19 -7.81 16.44
N TRP A 101 -3.10 -7.40 15.57
CA TRP A 101 -4.33 -6.73 16.00
C TRP A 101 -5.05 -7.51 17.11
N GLY A 102 -5.53 -6.80 18.11
CA GLY A 102 -6.24 -7.37 19.25
C GLY A 102 -5.33 -8.00 20.31
N GLN A 103 -4.01 -8.04 20.09
CA GLN A 103 -3.08 -8.54 21.10
C GLN A 103 -3.04 -7.58 22.31
N PRO A 104 -3.23 -8.08 23.54
CA PRO A 104 -3.16 -7.26 24.75
C PRO A 104 -1.82 -6.54 24.93
N LEU A 105 -1.86 -5.23 25.20
CA LEU A 105 -0.68 -4.44 25.58
C LEU A 105 -0.41 -4.47 27.09
N PHE A 106 -1.40 -4.87 27.89
CA PHE A 106 -1.34 -4.90 29.34
C PHE A 106 -1.77 -6.26 29.88
N SER A 107 -1.14 -6.70 30.98
CA SER A 107 -1.32 -8.05 31.54
C SER A 107 -2.73 -8.34 32.10
N ASN A 108 -3.55 -7.31 32.31
CA ASN A 108 -4.92 -7.44 32.84
C ASN A 108 -5.99 -7.42 31.75
N VAL A 109 -5.60 -7.48 30.47
CA VAL A 109 -6.49 -7.43 29.32
C VAL A 109 -6.55 -8.83 28.72
N ALA A 110 -7.76 -9.30 28.43
CA ALA A 110 -7.97 -10.61 27.83
C ALA A 110 -7.57 -10.61 26.34
N ASP A 111 -7.21 -11.77 25.81
CA ASP A 111 -6.97 -11.94 24.37
C ASP A 111 -8.24 -11.66 23.56
N ILE A 112 -8.04 -11.30 22.28
CA ILE A 112 -9.13 -11.06 21.31
C ILE A 112 -10.06 -12.27 21.20
N ASP A 113 -11.37 -12.00 21.20
CA ASP A 113 -12.39 -13.00 20.90
C ASP A 113 -12.43 -13.21 19.38
N PRO A 114 -12.15 -14.40 18.84
CA PRO A 114 -12.14 -14.63 17.40
C PRO A 114 -13.53 -14.53 16.74
N VAL A 115 -14.61 -14.58 17.53
CA VAL A 115 -15.99 -14.46 17.05
C VAL A 115 -16.48 -13.03 17.16
N ASN A 116 -16.19 -12.37 18.28
CA ASN A 116 -16.74 -11.05 18.62
C ASN A 116 -15.74 -9.89 18.46
N GLY A 117 -14.49 -10.18 18.15
CA GLY A 117 -13.42 -9.19 18.02
C GLY A 117 -13.00 -8.59 19.37
N VAL A 118 -12.67 -7.29 19.33
CA VAL A 118 -12.22 -6.51 20.48
C VAL A 118 -13.40 -5.73 21.06
N SER A 119 -13.64 -5.84 22.37
CA SER A 119 -14.69 -5.05 23.03
C SER A 119 -14.33 -3.57 23.08
N LEU A 120 -15.34 -2.70 23.19
CA LEU A 120 -15.12 -1.25 23.30
C LEU A 120 -14.22 -0.90 24.49
N GLU A 121 -14.38 -1.57 25.63
CA GLU A 121 -13.61 -1.35 26.85
C GLU A 121 -12.14 -1.81 26.75
N ALA A 122 -11.85 -2.70 25.80
CA ALA A 122 -10.51 -3.22 25.52
C ALA A 122 -9.82 -2.50 24.35
N SER A 123 -10.56 -1.77 23.52
CA SER A 123 -10.08 -1.14 22.28
C SER A 123 -8.86 -0.22 22.47
N ASP A 124 -8.76 0.46 23.62
CA ASP A 124 -7.65 1.36 23.97
C ASP A 124 -6.44 0.66 24.61
N LYS A 125 -6.51 -0.68 24.76
CA LYS A 125 -5.55 -1.50 25.51
C LYS A 125 -4.97 -2.66 24.72
N VAL A 126 -5.36 -2.80 23.46
CA VAL A 126 -4.83 -3.80 22.54
C VAL A 126 -4.02 -3.15 21.44
N PHE A 127 -3.18 -3.94 20.78
CA PHE A 127 -2.52 -3.51 19.56
C PHE A 127 -3.55 -3.31 18.45
N GLY A 128 -3.44 -2.20 17.72
CA GLY A 128 -4.42 -1.83 16.71
C GLY A 128 -4.29 -2.64 15.43
N GLU A 129 -5.20 -2.39 14.49
CA GLU A 129 -5.19 -3.00 13.16
C GLU A 129 -4.68 -2.03 12.10
N ASN A 130 -4.55 -2.55 10.87
CA ASN A 130 -4.12 -1.81 9.68
C ASN A 130 -2.94 -0.88 10.01
N THR A 131 -1.90 -1.50 10.56
CA THR A 131 -0.68 -0.80 10.93
C THR A 131 -0.01 -0.24 9.69
N ASP A 132 0.43 1.00 9.77
CA ASP A 132 1.17 1.66 8.67
C ASP A 132 2.51 2.20 9.19
N GLY A 133 2.73 3.52 9.11
CA GLY A 133 3.99 4.15 9.49
C GLY A 133 4.47 3.74 10.88
N MET A 134 5.76 3.43 10.99
CA MET A 134 6.39 3.03 12.25
C MET A 134 7.81 3.58 12.37
N GLU A 135 8.24 3.85 13.59
CA GLU A 135 9.56 4.39 13.92
C GLU A 135 10.14 3.65 15.13
N SER A 136 11.46 3.42 15.11
CA SER A 136 12.17 2.61 16.10
C SER A 136 13.16 3.45 16.90
N PHE A 137 12.96 3.53 18.22
CA PHE A 137 13.77 4.32 19.14
C PHE A 137 14.57 3.43 20.07
N LEU A 138 15.85 3.75 20.26
CA LEU A 138 16.67 3.13 21.30
C LEU A 138 16.63 3.97 22.57
N ILE A 139 16.10 3.41 23.65
CA ILE A 139 16.02 4.05 24.97
C ILE A 139 16.80 3.20 25.97
N GLY A 140 18.04 3.61 26.26
CA GLY A 140 18.98 2.82 27.04
C GLY A 140 19.31 1.51 26.34
N THR A 141 18.96 0.38 26.95
CA THR A 141 19.11 -0.97 26.37
C THR A 141 17.83 -1.51 25.73
N HIS A 142 16.76 -0.71 25.66
CA HIS A 142 15.46 -1.15 25.16
C HIS A 142 15.19 -0.58 23.77
N GLN A 143 14.67 -1.42 22.88
CA GLN A 143 14.09 -0.99 21.61
C GLN A 143 12.61 -0.70 21.83
N VAL A 144 12.19 0.53 21.53
CA VAL A 144 10.79 0.95 21.52
C VAL A 144 10.39 1.22 20.08
N ILE A 145 9.22 0.72 19.68
CA ILE A 145 8.68 0.95 18.33
C ILE A 145 7.35 1.69 18.50
N ALA A 146 7.22 2.85 17.86
CA ALA A 146 5.96 3.53 17.70
C ALA A 146 5.34 3.07 16.38
N VAL A 147 4.08 2.63 16.40
CA VAL A 147 3.37 2.09 15.25
C VAL A 147 2.04 2.81 15.11
N ASN A 148 1.76 3.35 13.92
CA ASN A 148 0.47 3.93 13.61
C ASN A 148 -0.56 2.82 13.39
N HIS A 149 -1.80 3.07 13.78
CA HIS A 149 -2.97 2.26 13.45
C HIS A 149 -3.91 3.17 12.66
N GLU A 150 -4.02 2.96 11.35
CA GLU A 150 -4.59 3.97 10.45
C GLU A 150 -6.11 3.97 10.45
N TYR A 151 -6.73 2.79 10.36
CA TYR A 151 -8.17 2.64 10.26
C TYR A 151 -8.64 1.26 10.74
N VAL A 152 -9.96 1.07 10.80
CA VAL A 152 -10.59 -0.17 11.26
C VAL A 152 -11.41 -0.83 10.14
N ASN A 153 -11.49 -2.17 10.15
CA ASN A 153 -12.33 -2.93 9.22
C ASN A 153 -13.71 -3.18 9.82
N ASN A 154 -14.62 -2.19 9.75
CA ASN A 154 -15.91 -2.21 10.45
C ASN A 154 -16.75 -3.47 10.22
N GLU A 155 -16.89 -3.94 8.97
CA GLU A 155 -17.66 -5.16 8.65
C GLU A 155 -17.10 -6.41 9.35
N THR A 156 -15.77 -6.50 9.43
CA THR A 156 -15.10 -7.65 10.06
C THR A 156 -15.16 -7.55 11.58
N ASN A 157 -15.02 -6.33 12.12
CA ASN A 157 -14.95 -6.10 13.56
C ASN A 157 -16.32 -6.10 14.23
N LEU A 158 -17.37 -5.73 13.49
CA LEU A 158 -18.74 -5.58 13.97
C LEU A 158 -19.70 -6.44 13.13
N PRO A 159 -19.49 -7.77 13.07
CA PRO A 159 -20.22 -8.65 12.14
C PRO A 159 -21.73 -8.75 12.44
N ASN A 160 -22.19 -8.23 13.57
CA ASN A 160 -23.60 -8.25 14.00
C ASN A 160 -24.28 -6.87 13.97
N ASN A 161 -23.65 -5.86 13.37
CA ASN A 161 -24.27 -4.54 13.20
C ASN A 161 -25.18 -4.54 11.97
N GLU A 162 -26.42 -5.01 12.14
CA GLU A 162 -27.57 -4.71 11.27
C GLU A 162 -28.47 -3.65 11.90
#